data_AF-A0A7C5N0J1-F1
#
_entry.id   AF-A0A7C5N0J1-F1
#
_cell.length_a   1.000
_cell.length_b   1.000
_cell.length_c   1.000
_cell.angle_alpha   90.00
_cell.angle_beta   90.00
_cell.angle_gamma   90.00
#
_symmetry.space_group_name_H-M   'P 1'
#
loop_
_entity.id
_entity.type
_entity.pdbx_description
1 polymer ?
#
loop_
_entity_poly.entity_id
_entity_poly.type
_entity_poly.pdbx_seq_one_letter_code
_entity_poly.pdbx_strand_id
1 'polypeptide(L)'
;MPLADGRGIDIGRAWEELAVFIDGGVKVPEVGPTVGEIPLPSTDSRATWSYVEPERVAEMADQLRSMRRKTVRNRYAVDMEDTQTLPGTRTGAWGDRASYMYNKLRVLAKHYTEAADAGQAMLVRIGERV
;
A
#
# COMPACT_ATOMS: atom_id res chain seq x y z
N MET A 1 -3.67 -11.25 -10.96
CA MET A 1 -2.99 -12.52 -11.28
C MET A 1 -1.91 -12.73 -10.24
N PRO A 2 -1.76 -13.93 -9.68
CA PRO A 2 -0.65 -14.22 -8.77
C PRO A 2 0.67 -14.21 -9.54
N LEU A 3 1.69 -13.51 -9.01
CA LEU A 3 2.95 -13.22 -9.71
C LEU A 3 4.08 -14.24 -9.44
N ALA A 4 3.92 -15.14 -8.47
CA ALA A 4 4.87 -16.22 -8.17
C ALA A 4 4.12 -17.34 -7.42
N ASP A 5 3.87 -18.49 -8.04
CA ASP A 5 3.28 -19.70 -7.42
C ASP A 5 2.04 -19.48 -6.51
N GLY A 6 1.25 -18.43 -6.76
CA GLY A 6 0.12 -18.06 -5.90
C GLY A 6 0.45 -17.21 -4.66
N ARG A 7 1.74 -16.96 -4.39
CA ARG A 7 2.23 -16.32 -3.15
C ARG A 7 2.47 -14.81 -3.25
N GLY A 8 2.55 -14.24 -4.46
CA GLY A 8 2.74 -12.79 -4.65
C GLY A 8 1.44 -12.03 -4.92
N ILE A 9 1.36 -10.79 -4.42
CA ILE A 9 0.27 -9.85 -4.73
C ILE A 9 0.75 -8.72 -5.65
N ASP A 10 -0.19 -8.15 -6.42
CA ASP A 10 0.01 -6.94 -7.22
C ASP A 10 -0.97 -5.85 -6.77
N ILE A 11 -0.45 -4.79 -6.17
CA ILE A 11 -1.26 -3.61 -5.78
C ILE A 11 -1.27 -2.51 -6.87
N GLY A 12 -0.52 -2.69 -7.95
CA GLY A 12 -0.41 -1.77 -9.08
C GLY A 12 0.17 -0.41 -8.70
N ARG A 13 -0.17 0.63 -9.46
CA ARG A 13 0.27 2.02 -9.22
C ARG A 13 -0.26 2.63 -7.91
N ALA A 14 -1.08 1.91 -7.14
CA ALA A 14 -1.57 2.40 -5.85
C ALA A 14 -0.48 2.37 -4.75
N TRP A 15 0.67 1.73 -5.00
CA TRP A 15 1.70 1.56 -3.98
C TRP A 15 2.24 2.89 -3.44
N GLU A 16 2.47 3.90 -4.29
CA GLU A 16 3.02 5.20 -3.87
C GLU A 16 2.07 5.92 -2.93
N GLU A 17 0.80 6.03 -3.34
CA GLU A 17 -0.23 6.71 -2.56
C GLU A 17 -0.54 5.94 -1.26
N LEU A 18 -0.50 4.61 -1.30
CA LEU A 18 -0.60 3.79 -0.09
C LEU A 18 0.59 4.03 0.85
N ALA A 19 1.81 4.16 0.32
CA ALA A 19 3.01 4.39 1.13
C ALA A 19 2.88 5.69 1.93
N VAL A 20 2.50 6.77 1.23
CA VAL A 20 2.23 8.09 1.82
C VAL A 20 1.10 7.99 2.86
N PHE A 21 0.01 7.30 2.53
CA PHE A 21 -1.12 7.15 3.42
C PHE A 21 -0.76 6.41 4.72
N ILE A 22 -0.03 5.29 4.61
CA ILE A 22 0.33 4.40 5.72
C ILE A 22 1.30 5.09 6.68
N ASP A 23 2.29 5.78 6.14
CA ASP A 23 3.27 6.57 6.90
C ASP A 23 2.63 7.81 7.54
N GLY A 24 1.61 8.38 6.87
CA GLY A 24 0.95 9.60 7.30
C GLY A 24 1.67 10.88 6.88
N GLY A 25 2.74 10.77 6.10
CA GLY A 25 3.47 11.88 5.51
C GLY A 25 2.86 12.45 4.22
N VAL A 26 3.67 13.24 3.51
CA VAL A 26 3.35 13.86 2.20
C VAL A 26 4.26 13.38 1.07
N LYS A 27 5.23 12.51 1.39
CA LYS A 27 6.18 11.92 0.46
C LYS A 27 6.28 10.42 0.69
N VAL A 28 6.72 9.69 -0.33
CA VAL A 28 6.96 8.25 -0.19
C VAL A 28 8.04 8.04 0.87
N PRO A 29 7.79 7.21 1.90
CA PRO A 29 8.79 6.90 2.92
C PRO A 29 9.90 6.03 2.31
N GLU A 30 11.09 6.09 2.90
CA GLU A 30 12.24 5.27 2.47
C GLU A 30 12.03 3.79 2.81
N VAL A 31 11.26 3.51 3.86
CA VAL A 31 10.94 2.16 4.33
C VAL A 31 9.46 2.03 4.65
N GLY A 32 8.93 0.82 4.55
CA GLY A 32 7.56 0.52 4.96
C GLY A 32 6.91 -0.59 4.15
N PRO A 33 5.64 -0.92 4.42
CA PRO A 33 5.00 -2.13 3.89
C PRO A 33 4.76 -2.14 2.38
N THR A 34 4.89 -0.98 1.71
CA THR A 34 4.76 -0.85 0.26
C THR A 34 6.10 -0.68 -0.45
N VAL A 35 7.19 -0.44 0.29
CA VAL A 35 8.54 -0.14 -0.24
C VAL A 35 9.58 -1.18 0.18
N GLY A 36 9.31 -1.91 1.27
CA GLY A 36 10.23 -2.79 1.97
C GLY A 36 11.11 -2.04 2.98
N GLU A 37 12.10 -2.71 3.57
CA GLU A 37 13.01 -2.08 4.54
C GLU A 37 14.48 -2.17 4.11
N ILE A 38 14.93 -3.37 3.73
CA ILE A 38 16.33 -3.63 3.41
C ILE A 38 16.49 -3.67 1.88
N PRO A 39 17.04 -2.63 1.23
CA PRO A 39 17.23 -2.65 -0.21
C PRO A 39 18.20 -3.76 -0.60
N LEU A 40 17.82 -4.53 -1.62
CA LEU A 40 18.66 -5.58 -2.19
C LEU A 40 19.46 -5.03 -3.38
N PRO A 41 20.66 -5.59 -3.67
CA PRO A 41 21.40 -5.24 -4.86
C PRO A 41 20.54 -5.38 -6.12
N SER A 42 20.52 -4.34 -6.95
CA SER A 42 19.77 -4.38 -8.19
C SER A 42 20.39 -5.39 -9.14
N THR A 43 19.61 -6.40 -9.53
CA THR A 43 19.95 -7.35 -10.60
C THR A 43 19.31 -6.98 -11.94
N ASP A 44 18.43 -5.98 -11.94
CA ASP A 44 17.65 -5.49 -13.09
C ASP A 44 17.43 -3.99 -12.93
N SER A 45 17.81 -3.19 -13.92
CA SER A 45 17.65 -1.73 -13.89
C SER A 45 16.19 -1.27 -13.95
N ARG A 46 15.27 -2.16 -14.32
CA ARG A 46 13.82 -1.88 -14.41
C ARG A 46 13.07 -2.12 -13.10
N ALA A 47 13.73 -2.66 -12.09
CA ALA A 47 13.10 -2.96 -10.81
C ALA A 47 14.05 -2.81 -9.62
N THR A 48 13.53 -2.26 -8.55
CA THR A 48 14.13 -2.32 -7.22
C THR A 48 13.49 -3.44 -6.42
N TRP A 49 14.32 -4.07 -5.60
CA TRP A 49 13.90 -5.11 -4.66
C TRP A 49 14.28 -4.69 -3.26
N SER A 50 13.38 -4.95 -2.33
CA SER A 50 13.61 -4.73 -0.91
C SER A 50 13.13 -5.96 -0.13
N TYR A 51 13.85 -6.28 0.93
CA TYR A 51 13.55 -7.36 1.84
C TYR A 51 12.93 -6.81 3.14
N VAL A 52 12.05 -7.58 3.75
CA VAL A 52 11.47 -7.31 5.08
C VAL A 52 11.62 -8.57 5.91
N GLU A 53 12.27 -8.44 7.07
CA GLU A 53 12.50 -9.54 8.00
C GLU A 53 11.19 -10.06 8.60
N PRO A 54 11.10 -11.36 8.98
CA PRO A 54 9.86 -11.95 9.51
C PRO A 54 9.25 -11.20 10.70
N GLU A 55 10.08 -10.73 11.63
CA GLU A 55 9.66 -9.96 12.80
C GLU A 55 9.03 -8.64 12.39
N ARG A 56 9.65 -7.98 11.40
CA ARG A 56 9.18 -6.72 10.81
C ARG A 56 7.89 -6.92 10.02
N VAL A 57 7.74 -8.06 9.33
CA VAL A 57 6.49 -8.45 8.68
C VAL A 57 5.35 -8.54 9.71
N ALA A 58 5.58 -9.14 10.88
CA ALA A 58 4.58 -9.23 11.94
C ALA A 58 4.18 -7.84 12.47
N GLU A 59 5.14 -6.96 12.75
CA GLU A 59 4.87 -5.59 13.19
C GLU A 59 4.06 -4.79 12.15
N MET A 60 4.45 -4.88 10.87
CA MET A 60 3.73 -4.24 9.78
C MET A 60 2.33 -4.80 9.61
N ALA A 61 2.14 -6.12 9.77
CA ALA A 61 0.82 -6.73 9.72
C ALA A 61 -0.10 -6.14 10.80
N ASP A 62 0.38 -5.97 12.03
CA ASP A 62 -0.38 -5.33 13.11
C ASP A 62 -0.74 -3.88 12.80
N GLN A 63 0.23 -3.11 12.33
CA GLN A 63 0.01 -1.72 11.92
C GLN A 63 -1.09 -1.64 10.84
N LEU A 64 -0.97 -2.43 9.78
CA LEU A 64 -1.92 -2.44 8.66
C LEU A 64 -3.32 -2.91 9.08
N ARG A 65 -3.41 -3.91 9.97
CA ARG A 65 -4.70 -4.41 10.51
C ARG A 65 -5.42 -3.36 11.35
N SER A 66 -4.69 -2.52 12.07
CA SER A 66 -5.26 -1.49 12.93
C SER A 66 -5.93 -0.34 12.15
N MET A 67 -5.59 -0.18 10.85
CA MET A 67 -6.10 0.90 10.02
C MET A 67 -7.57 0.71 9.63
N ARG A 68 -8.44 1.56 10.16
CA ARG A 68 -9.90 1.50 9.95
C ARG A 68 -10.32 2.19 8.67
N ARG A 69 -11.40 1.67 8.04
CA ARG A 69 -12.04 2.30 6.86
C ARG A 69 -12.38 3.77 7.08
N LYS A 70 -12.83 4.12 8.28
CA LYS A 70 -13.15 5.50 8.67
C LYS A 70 -11.91 6.42 8.56
N THR A 71 -10.74 5.95 8.98
CA THR A 71 -9.48 6.70 8.88
C THR A 71 -9.13 6.98 7.43
N VAL A 72 -9.22 5.97 6.56
CA VAL A 72 -9.00 6.16 5.12
C VAL A 72 -10.00 7.16 4.57
N ARG A 73 -11.30 6.93 4.77
CA ARG A 73 -12.35 7.79 4.24
C ARG A 73 -12.18 9.25 4.67
N ASN A 74 -11.85 9.50 5.93
CA ASN A 74 -11.68 10.85 6.45
C ASN A 74 -10.49 11.58 5.80
N ARG A 75 -9.40 10.87 5.46
CA ARG A 75 -8.25 11.48 4.78
C ARG A 75 -8.52 11.84 3.32
N TYR A 76 -9.50 11.19 2.69
CA TYR A 76 -10.00 11.49 1.35
C TYR A 76 -11.32 12.27 1.37
N ALA A 77 -11.79 12.68 2.55
CA ALA A 77 -12.99 13.50 2.64
C ALA A 77 -12.61 14.89 2.14
N VAL A 78 -13.21 15.29 1.02
CA VAL A 78 -13.10 16.66 0.52
C VAL A 78 -14.11 17.50 1.29
N ASP A 79 -13.70 18.67 1.79
CA ASP A 79 -14.64 19.61 2.38
C ASP A 79 -15.59 20.11 1.27
N MET A 80 -16.89 20.18 1.58
CA MET A 80 -17.86 20.62 0.59
C MET A 80 -17.67 22.11 0.25
N GLU A 81 -17.13 22.91 1.16
CA GLU A 81 -16.75 24.31 0.89
C GLU A 81 -15.65 24.43 -0.17
N ASP A 82 -14.67 23.51 -0.18
CA ASP A 82 -13.58 23.48 -1.18
C ASP A 82 -14.04 23.02 -2.58
N THR A 83 -15.24 22.44 -2.68
CA THR A 83 -15.78 21.89 -3.95
C THR A 83 -16.80 22.79 -4.64
N GLN A 84 -17.15 23.94 -4.08
CA GLN A 84 -18.17 24.83 -4.66
C GLN A 84 -17.81 25.37 -6.06
N THR A 85 -16.54 25.32 -6.46
CA THR A 85 -16.06 25.72 -7.80
C THR A 85 -15.82 24.54 -8.75
N LEU A 86 -16.00 23.29 -8.30
CA LEU A 86 -15.72 22.10 -9.10
C LEU A 86 -17.02 21.43 -9.57
N PRO A 87 -17.17 21.10 -10.87
CA PRO A 87 -18.38 20.46 -11.38
C PRO A 87 -18.65 19.14 -10.64
N GLY A 88 -19.89 18.96 -10.16
CA GLY A 88 -20.30 17.84 -9.29
C GLY A 88 -20.09 16.43 -9.86
N THR A 89 -19.72 16.30 -11.13
CA THR A 89 -19.25 15.05 -11.74
C THR A 89 -17.86 14.60 -11.24
N ARG A 90 -17.09 15.47 -10.56
CA ARG A 90 -15.76 15.16 -10.02
C ARG A 90 -15.73 14.67 -8.58
N THR A 91 -16.77 14.90 -7.76
CA THR A 91 -16.75 14.55 -6.32
C THR A 91 -17.02 13.06 -6.05
N GLY A 92 -17.85 12.41 -6.88
CA GLY A 92 -18.08 10.96 -6.80
C GLY A 92 -16.82 10.11 -7.00
N ALA A 93 -15.84 10.62 -7.76
CA ALA A 93 -14.56 9.97 -8.00
C ALA A 93 -13.68 9.88 -6.73
N TRP A 94 -13.87 10.77 -5.75
CA TRP A 94 -13.09 10.75 -4.50
C TRP A 94 -13.62 9.73 -3.49
N GLY A 95 -14.93 9.58 -3.40
CA GLY A 95 -15.56 8.48 -2.64
C GLY A 95 -15.17 7.11 -3.20
N ASP A 96 -15.05 7.02 -4.52
CA ASP A 96 -14.52 5.84 -5.21
C ASP A 96 -13.01 5.67 -4.95
N ARG A 97 -12.20 6.74 -4.99
CA ARG A 97 -10.76 6.68 -4.68
C ARG A 97 -10.49 6.19 -3.26
N ALA A 98 -11.21 6.71 -2.26
CA ALA A 98 -11.08 6.27 -0.87
C ALA A 98 -11.39 4.78 -0.72
N SER A 99 -12.43 4.30 -1.40
CA SER A 99 -12.83 2.89 -1.40
C SER A 99 -11.81 2.02 -2.13
N TYR A 100 -11.31 2.47 -3.28
CA TYR A 100 -10.25 1.84 -4.05
C TYR A 100 -8.97 1.68 -3.22
N MET A 101 -8.51 2.75 -2.58
CA MET A 101 -7.32 2.74 -1.74
C MET A 101 -7.50 1.86 -0.50
N TYR A 102 -8.67 1.92 0.14
CA TYR A 102 -8.98 1.01 1.25
C TYR A 102 -8.94 -0.45 0.81
N ASN A 103 -9.50 -0.79 -0.36
CA ASN A 103 -9.44 -2.16 -0.88
C ASN A 103 -8.00 -2.62 -1.10
N LYS A 104 -7.13 -1.77 -1.65
CA LYS A 104 -5.70 -2.07 -1.83
C LYS A 104 -4.99 -2.25 -0.48
N LEU A 105 -5.27 -1.39 0.50
CA LEU A 105 -4.78 -1.54 1.87
C LEU A 105 -5.20 -2.89 2.48
N ARG A 106 -6.44 -3.32 2.27
CA ARG A 106 -6.92 -4.63 2.78
C ARG A 106 -6.25 -5.82 2.12
N VAL A 107 -5.97 -5.74 0.82
CA VAL A 107 -5.19 -6.79 0.12
C VAL A 107 -3.77 -6.87 0.71
N LEU A 108 -3.11 -5.72 0.90
CA LEU A 108 -1.78 -5.66 1.49
C LEU A 108 -1.78 -6.19 2.93
N ALA A 109 -2.71 -5.73 3.77
CA ALA A 109 -2.83 -6.15 5.17
C ALA A 109 -3.08 -7.66 5.31
N LYS A 110 -3.93 -8.21 4.44
CA LYS A 110 -4.18 -9.66 4.41
C LYS A 110 -2.89 -10.42 4.06
N HIS A 111 -2.16 -9.97 3.05
CA HIS A 111 -0.94 -10.64 2.62
C HIS A 111 0.18 -10.60 3.68
N TYR A 112 0.39 -9.45 4.33
CA TYR A 112 1.30 -9.32 5.46
C TYR A 112 0.88 -10.20 6.65
N THR A 113 -0.42 -10.32 6.91
CA THR A 113 -0.94 -11.19 7.98
C THR A 113 -0.64 -12.66 7.67
N GLU A 114 -0.91 -13.13 6.45
CA GLU A 114 -0.64 -14.51 6.05
C GLU A 114 0.85 -14.84 6.13
N ALA A 115 1.72 -13.90 5.73
CA ALA A 115 3.17 -14.06 5.85
C ALA A 115 3.62 -14.09 7.32
N ALA A 116 3.08 -13.19 8.17
CA ALA A 116 3.37 -13.16 9.60
C ALA A 116 2.93 -14.45 10.32
N ASP A 117 1.72 -14.93 10.05
CA ASP A 117 1.19 -16.18 10.63
C ASP A 117 2.03 -17.41 10.23
N ALA A 118 2.68 -17.36 9.06
CA ALA A 118 3.59 -18.39 8.57
C ALA A 118 5.06 -18.18 9.01
N GLY A 119 5.39 -17.11 9.74
CA GLY A 119 6.75 -16.76 10.12
C GLY A 119 7.67 -16.45 8.94
N GLN A 120 7.11 -15.91 7.85
CA GLN A 120 7.82 -15.67 6.60
C GLN A 120 8.30 -14.23 6.47
N ALA A 121 9.48 -14.08 5.88
CA ALA A 121 9.96 -12.81 5.36
C ALA A 121 9.23 -12.44 4.07
N MET A 122 9.37 -11.18 3.65
CA MET A 122 8.76 -10.68 2.41
C MET A 122 9.76 -10.01 1.49
N LEU A 123 9.50 -10.15 0.19
CA LEU A 123 10.16 -9.39 -0.87
C LEU A 123 9.17 -8.39 -1.46
N VAL A 124 9.59 -7.14 -1.52
CA VAL A 124 8.86 -6.05 -2.18
C VAL A 124 9.59 -5.72 -3.47
N ARG A 125 8.85 -5.67 -4.58
CA ARG A 125 9.36 -5.31 -5.90
C ARG A 125 8.65 -4.06 -6.40
N ILE A 126 9.40 -3.02 -6.73
CA ILE A 126 8.89 -1.82 -7.40
C ILE A 126 9.59 -1.70 -8.75
N GLY A 127 8.83 -1.68 -9.84
CA GLY A 127 9.40 -1.62 -11.17
C GLY A 127 8.36 -1.82 -12.26
N GLU A 128 8.82 -1.96 -13.51
CA GLU A 128 7.94 -2.29 -14.62
C GLU A 128 7.22 -3.62 -14.39
N ARG A 129 5.98 -3.70 -14.87
CA ARG A 129 5.17 -4.92 -14.75
C ARG A 129 5.84 -6.03 -15.55
N VAL A 130 6.11 -7.17 -14.91
CA VAL A 130 6.63 -8.39 -15.55
C VAL A 130 5.50 -9.06 -16.34
#